data_AF-A0A6L3ZVS5-F1
#
_entry.id   AF-A0A6L3ZVS5-F1
#
_cell.length_a   1.000
_cell.length_b   1.000
_cell.length_c   1.000
_cell.angle_alpha   90.00
_cell.angle_beta   90.00
_cell.angle_gamma   90.00
#
_symmetry.space_group_name_H-M   'P 1'
#
loop_
_entity.id
_entity.type
_entity.pdbx_description
1 polymer ?
#
loop_
_entity_poly.entity_id
_entity_poly.type
_entity_poly.pdbx_seq_one_letter_code
_entity_poly.pdbx_strand_id
1 'polypeptide(L)'
;MTPFSTDYLHQVSDLIATRTGLNTYEHRRDRLVEILQLHPEALCYPTSFLERLWLLPDEHPLWQALLAELTIGETYFMRDEAQIAALRDEILPALIQEKRRQRHFSLHFWSAGCATGEEPYTLAILLTDLLPDIDRWQIQVIGTDINEAALEIARVGRYREWSLRGTSASLRQRFFSTLEQHEPPNHTLPVFEIRPEIKRLVSFQHGNL
;
A
#
# COMPACT_ATOMS: atom_id res chain seq x y z
N MET A 1 -19.48 -25.44 -4.18
CA MET A 1 -20.59 -24.75 -4.88
C MET A 1 -20.80 -23.42 -4.19
N THR A 2 -20.79 -22.32 -4.94
CA THR A 2 -21.08 -20.98 -4.40
C THR A 2 -22.58 -20.87 -4.09
N PRO A 3 -22.98 -20.27 -2.94
CA PRO A 3 -24.39 -20.05 -2.59
C PRO A 3 -25.02 -18.88 -3.38
N PHE A 4 -24.22 -18.15 -4.16
CA PHE A 4 -24.64 -16.95 -4.88
C PHE A 4 -24.82 -17.20 -6.37
N SER A 5 -25.83 -16.57 -6.98
CA SER A 5 -26.03 -16.62 -8.41
C SER A 5 -24.93 -15.85 -9.16
N THR A 6 -24.62 -16.26 -10.37
CA THR A 6 -23.63 -15.57 -11.23
C THR A 6 -24.05 -14.12 -11.51
N ASP A 7 -25.35 -13.87 -11.68
CA ASP A 7 -25.92 -12.54 -11.90
C ASP A 7 -25.73 -11.63 -10.68
N TYR A 8 -25.97 -12.13 -9.48
CA TYR A 8 -25.74 -11.39 -8.24
C TYR A 8 -24.27 -10.99 -8.07
N LEU A 9 -23.35 -11.93 -8.35
CA LEU A 9 -21.92 -11.65 -8.27
C LEU A 9 -21.48 -10.60 -9.31
N HIS A 10 -22.09 -10.59 -10.51
CA HIS A 10 -21.85 -9.51 -11.49
C HIS A 10 -22.31 -8.17 -10.94
N GLN A 11 -23.53 -8.08 -10.40
CA GLN A 11 -24.07 -6.83 -9.87
C GLN A 11 -23.22 -6.25 -8.72
N VAL A 12 -22.75 -7.11 -7.80
CA VAL A 12 -21.84 -6.68 -6.73
C VAL A 12 -20.49 -6.21 -7.30
N SER A 13 -19.94 -6.95 -8.27
CA SER A 13 -18.69 -6.55 -8.93
C SER A 13 -18.83 -5.24 -9.69
N ASP A 14 -19.94 -5.03 -10.39
CA ASP A 14 -20.21 -3.79 -11.14
C ASP A 14 -20.37 -2.61 -10.19
N LEU A 15 -21.02 -2.80 -9.04
CA LEU A 15 -21.09 -1.79 -7.99
C LEU A 15 -19.68 -1.41 -7.49
N ILE A 16 -18.84 -2.42 -7.19
CA ILE A 16 -17.46 -2.19 -6.77
C ILE A 16 -16.69 -1.45 -7.86
N ALA A 17 -16.75 -1.90 -9.10
CA ALA A 17 -16.05 -1.29 -10.23
C ALA A 17 -16.50 0.15 -10.51
N THR A 18 -17.82 0.40 -10.46
CA THR A 18 -18.40 1.75 -10.65
C THR A 18 -17.90 2.73 -9.58
N ARG A 19 -17.72 2.23 -8.36
CA ARG A 19 -17.40 3.07 -7.20
C ARG A 19 -15.90 3.23 -6.96
N THR A 20 -15.10 2.24 -7.33
CA THR A 20 -13.68 2.13 -6.95
C THR A 20 -12.73 2.00 -8.14
N GLY A 21 -13.25 1.80 -9.36
CA GLY A 21 -12.44 1.48 -10.54
C GLY A 21 -11.84 0.07 -10.54
N LEU A 22 -12.00 -0.71 -9.46
CA LEU A 22 -11.46 -2.07 -9.36
C LEU A 22 -12.32 -3.05 -10.15
N ASN A 23 -11.79 -3.52 -11.28
CA ASN A 23 -12.43 -4.61 -12.02
C ASN A 23 -12.11 -5.96 -11.34
N THR A 24 -13.06 -6.49 -10.57
CA THR A 24 -12.85 -7.63 -9.67
C THR A 24 -13.39 -8.96 -10.23
N TYR A 25 -14.17 -8.93 -11.32
CA TYR A 25 -15.04 -10.05 -11.68
C TYR A 25 -14.30 -11.33 -12.09
N GLU A 26 -13.35 -11.25 -13.04
CA GLU A 26 -12.74 -12.48 -13.60
C GLU A 26 -11.62 -13.05 -12.73
N HIS A 27 -10.85 -12.21 -12.04
CA HIS A 27 -9.64 -12.64 -11.33
C HIS A 27 -9.81 -12.81 -9.81
N ARG A 28 -10.93 -12.34 -9.23
CA ARG A 28 -11.13 -12.33 -7.78
C ARG A 28 -12.51 -12.82 -7.32
N ARG A 29 -13.24 -13.51 -8.21
CA ARG A 29 -14.56 -14.08 -7.92
C ARG A 29 -14.57 -14.90 -6.63
N ASP A 30 -13.58 -15.77 -6.43
CA ASP A 30 -13.54 -16.65 -5.27
C ASP A 30 -13.38 -15.87 -3.96
N ARG A 31 -12.53 -14.83 -3.95
CA ARG A 31 -12.37 -13.96 -2.78
C ARG A 31 -13.62 -13.13 -2.49
N LEU A 32 -14.29 -12.63 -3.54
CA LEU A 32 -15.57 -11.94 -3.40
C LEU A 32 -16.63 -12.86 -2.77
N VAL A 33 -16.71 -14.12 -3.20
CA VAL A 33 -17.61 -15.12 -2.62
C VAL A 33 -17.30 -15.37 -1.15
N GLU A 34 -16.03 -15.56 -0.80
CA GLU A 34 -15.61 -15.76 0.60
C GLU A 34 -16.05 -14.61 1.50
N ILE A 35 -15.86 -13.36 1.06
CA ILE A 35 -16.26 -12.18 1.85
C ILE A 35 -17.78 -12.13 2.02
N LEU A 36 -18.54 -12.31 0.94
CA LEU A 36 -20.00 -12.30 1.00
C LEU A 36 -20.54 -13.40 1.93
N GLN A 37 -19.86 -14.55 2.01
CA GLN A 37 -20.22 -15.62 2.95
C GLN A 37 -20.00 -15.26 4.42
N LEU A 38 -19.11 -14.31 4.73
CA LEU A 38 -18.90 -13.80 6.09
C LEU A 38 -20.04 -12.88 6.56
N HIS A 39 -20.95 -12.48 5.66
CA HIS A 39 -22.07 -11.60 5.97
C HIS A 39 -23.41 -12.37 5.92
N PRO A 40 -24.03 -12.68 7.07
CA PRO A 40 -25.29 -13.43 7.12
C PRO A 40 -26.42 -12.80 6.30
N GLU A 41 -26.47 -11.47 6.24
CA GLU A 41 -27.43 -10.73 5.42
C GLU A 41 -27.25 -11.00 3.92
N ALA A 42 -26.01 -11.12 3.43
CA ALA A 42 -25.75 -11.43 2.02
C ALA A 42 -26.26 -12.82 1.65
N LEU A 43 -26.18 -13.78 2.59
CA LEU A 43 -26.67 -15.15 2.39
C LEU A 43 -28.20 -15.24 2.45
N CYS A 44 -28.83 -14.56 3.41
CA CYS A 44 -30.26 -14.65 3.64
C CYS A 44 -31.08 -13.71 2.73
N TYR A 45 -30.55 -12.53 2.42
CA TYR A 45 -31.24 -11.46 1.68
C TYR A 45 -30.30 -10.77 0.66
N PRO A 46 -29.86 -11.47 -0.40
CA PRO A 46 -28.86 -10.95 -1.34
C PRO A 46 -29.24 -9.59 -1.96
N THR A 47 -30.47 -9.45 -2.46
CA THR A 47 -30.94 -8.21 -3.11
C THR A 47 -30.95 -7.03 -2.15
N SER A 48 -31.51 -7.19 -0.94
CA SER A 48 -31.54 -6.14 0.07
C SER A 48 -30.13 -5.77 0.57
N PHE A 49 -29.23 -6.75 0.63
CA PHE A 49 -27.83 -6.49 0.96
C PHE A 49 -27.13 -5.68 -0.13
N LEU A 50 -27.37 -5.96 -1.42
CA LEU A 50 -26.83 -5.17 -2.53
C LEU A 50 -27.37 -3.73 -2.54
N GLU A 51 -28.67 -3.55 -2.34
CA GLU A 51 -29.28 -2.21 -2.21
C GLU A 51 -28.67 -1.43 -1.04
N ARG A 52 -28.46 -2.11 0.10
CA ARG A 52 -27.79 -1.52 1.25
C ARG A 52 -26.35 -1.11 0.89
N LEU A 53 -25.56 -1.99 0.28
CA LEU A 53 -24.19 -1.69 -0.16
C LEU A 53 -24.12 -0.44 -1.04
N TRP A 54 -25.13 -0.22 -1.89
CA TRP A 54 -25.23 0.98 -2.73
C TRP A 54 -25.37 2.27 -1.90
N LEU A 55 -26.08 2.20 -0.78
CA LEU A 55 -26.40 3.36 0.07
C LEU A 55 -25.34 3.64 1.15
N LEU A 56 -24.49 2.67 1.47
CA LEU A 56 -23.46 2.83 2.49
C LEU A 56 -22.41 3.84 2.02
N PRO A 57 -21.87 4.69 2.91
CA PRO A 57 -20.75 5.59 2.59
C PRO A 57 -19.42 4.81 2.45
N ASP A 58 -18.41 5.43 1.85
CA ASP A 58 -17.13 4.75 1.57
C ASP A 58 -16.40 4.33 2.84
N GLU A 59 -16.56 5.11 3.91
CA GLU A 59 -15.94 4.91 5.22
C GLU A 59 -16.63 3.82 6.04
N HIS A 60 -17.74 3.25 5.56
CA HIS A 60 -18.47 2.23 6.31
C HIS A 60 -17.61 0.97 6.50
N PRO A 61 -17.59 0.32 7.69
CA PRO A 61 -16.70 -0.81 7.98
C PRO A 61 -16.81 -1.98 7.00
N LEU A 62 -18.03 -2.28 6.54
CA LEU A 62 -18.27 -3.29 5.52
C LEU A 62 -17.55 -2.98 4.19
N TRP A 63 -17.52 -1.70 3.81
CA TRP A 63 -16.91 -1.27 2.56
C TRP A 63 -15.39 -1.25 2.66
N GLN A 64 -14.86 -0.80 3.79
CA GLN A 64 -13.44 -0.89 4.10
C GLN A 64 -12.95 -2.34 4.14
N ALA A 65 -13.73 -3.27 4.71
CA ALA A 65 -13.41 -4.70 4.70
C ALA A 65 -13.41 -5.30 3.28
N LEU A 66 -14.39 -4.94 2.45
CA LEU A 66 -14.44 -5.37 1.04
C LEU A 66 -13.24 -4.84 0.25
N LEU A 67 -12.92 -3.55 0.38
CA LEU A 67 -11.75 -2.95 -0.27
C LEU A 67 -10.43 -3.60 0.17
N ALA A 68 -10.29 -3.90 1.47
CA ALA A 68 -9.08 -4.50 2.01
C ALA A 68 -8.78 -5.88 1.40
N GLU A 69 -9.83 -6.65 1.13
CA GLU A 69 -9.71 -8.01 0.59
C GLU A 69 -9.67 -8.05 -0.94
N LEU A 70 -10.25 -7.05 -1.60
CA LEU A 70 -10.32 -6.96 -3.06
C LEU A 70 -9.15 -6.19 -3.69
N THR A 71 -8.29 -5.55 -2.89
CA THR A 71 -7.02 -4.95 -3.34
C THR A 71 -5.90 -6.00 -3.31
N ILE A 72 -4.92 -5.95 -4.23
CA ILE A 72 -3.75 -6.86 -4.16
C ILE A 72 -2.81 -6.20 -3.16
N GLY A 73 -2.76 -6.72 -1.94
CA GLY A 73 -1.85 -6.25 -0.90
C GLY A 73 -0.41 -6.78 -1.04
N GLU A 74 -0.06 -7.43 -2.16
CA GLU A 74 1.32 -7.86 -2.36
C GLU A 74 2.19 -6.66 -2.75
N THR A 75 2.79 -6.05 -1.75
CA THR A 75 3.85 -5.05 -1.90
C THR A 75 5.03 -5.45 -1.01
N TYR A 76 6.23 -5.04 -1.40
CA TYR A 76 7.46 -5.28 -0.66
C TYR A 76 8.52 -4.28 -1.08
N PHE A 77 9.47 -4.05 -0.18
CA PHE A 77 10.56 -3.15 -0.45
C PHE A 77 11.39 -3.65 -1.63
N MET A 78 11.81 -2.71 -2.49
CA MET A 78 12.66 -2.99 -3.64
C MET A 78 12.07 -4.06 -4.57
N ARG A 79 10.77 -3.99 -4.86
CA ARG A 79 10.00 -5.06 -5.52
C ARG A 79 10.50 -5.48 -6.91
N ASP A 80 10.84 -4.51 -7.74
CA ASP A 80 11.32 -4.73 -9.10
C ASP A 80 12.75 -4.20 -9.23
N GLU A 81 13.72 -5.12 -9.23
CA GLU A 81 15.15 -4.76 -9.25
C GLU A 81 15.51 -3.90 -10.46
N ALA A 82 14.92 -4.15 -11.64
CA ALA A 82 15.22 -3.39 -12.85
C ALA A 82 14.68 -1.96 -12.77
N GLN A 83 13.45 -1.78 -12.27
CA GLN A 83 12.88 -0.44 -12.06
C GLN A 83 13.63 0.33 -10.96
N ILE A 84 14.01 -0.36 -9.89
CA ILE A 84 14.80 0.25 -8.80
C ILE A 84 16.20 0.64 -9.28
N ALA A 85 16.85 -0.18 -10.10
CA ALA A 85 18.13 0.15 -10.72
C ALA A 85 17.99 1.39 -11.62
N ALA A 86 16.97 1.43 -12.49
CA ALA A 86 16.72 2.60 -13.33
C ALA A 86 16.49 3.88 -12.50
N LEU A 87 15.73 3.79 -11.41
CA LEU A 87 15.53 4.92 -10.48
C LEU A 87 16.86 5.36 -9.83
N ARG A 88 17.62 4.41 -9.30
CA ARG A 88 18.84 4.66 -8.53
C ARG A 88 19.99 5.18 -9.39
N ASP A 89 20.19 4.58 -10.55
CA ASP A 89 21.41 4.74 -11.32
C ASP A 89 21.26 5.77 -12.45
N GLU A 90 20.02 6.03 -12.89
CA GLU A 90 19.76 6.93 -14.03
C GLU A 90 18.82 8.09 -13.67
N ILE A 91 17.58 7.80 -13.27
CA ILE A 91 16.51 8.80 -13.18
C ILE A 91 16.74 9.79 -12.03
N LEU A 92 16.93 9.30 -10.80
CA LEU A 92 17.13 10.16 -9.64
C LEU A 92 18.42 10.97 -9.72
N PRO A 93 19.59 10.39 -10.10
CA PRO A 93 20.81 11.17 -10.29
C PRO A 93 20.66 12.30 -11.31
N ALA A 94 20.05 12.04 -12.47
CA ALA A 94 19.82 13.06 -13.49
C ALA A 94 18.90 14.18 -12.99
N LEU A 95 17.79 13.82 -12.32
CA LEU A 95 16.86 14.78 -11.74
C LEU A 95 17.54 15.66 -10.66
N ILE A 96 18.32 15.06 -9.77
CA ILE A 96 19.08 15.74 -8.71
C ILE A 96 20.08 16.72 -9.33
N GLN A 97 20.83 16.30 -10.35
CA GLN A 97 21.82 17.14 -11.03
C GLN A 97 21.17 18.36 -11.67
N GLU A 98 20.05 18.18 -12.37
CA GLU A 98 19.32 19.27 -13.02
C GLU A 98 18.78 20.27 -12.00
N LYS A 99 18.18 19.77 -10.91
CA LYS A 99 17.69 20.60 -9.80
C LYS A 99 18.81 21.41 -9.14
N ARG A 100 20.00 20.82 -8.95
CA ARG A 100 21.19 21.53 -8.46
C ARG A 100 21.66 22.62 -9.41
N ARG A 101 21.68 22.36 -10.73
CA ARG A 101 22.06 23.34 -11.75
C ARG A 101 21.13 24.57 -11.72
N GLN A 102 19.85 24.34 -11.47
CA GLN A 102 18.83 25.38 -11.31
C GLN A 102 18.85 26.07 -9.93
N ARG A 103 19.70 25.62 -8.99
CA ARG A 103 19.70 26.03 -7.57
C ARG A 103 18.33 25.85 -6.89
N HIS A 104 17.57 24.85 -7.33
CA HIS A 104 16.23 24.52 -6.82
C HIS A 104 16.28 23.20 -6.05
N PHE A 105 16.41 23.28 -4.74
CA PHE A 105 16.61 22.12 -3.87
C PHE A 105 15.28 21.55 -3.37
N SER A 106 14.38 21.21 -4.29
CA SER A 106 13.10 20.60 -3.93
C SER A 106 12.71 19.49 -4.88
N LEU A 107 12.22 18.38 -4.29
CA LEU A 107 11.79 17.17 -4.97
C LEU A 107 10.44 16.72 -4.40
N HIS A 108 9.47 16.54 -5.27
CA HIS A 108 8.14 16.05 -4.91
C HIS A 108 7.84 14.80 -5.73
N PHE A 109 7.42 13.73 -5.06
CA PHE A 109 7.09 12.46 -5.68
C PHE A 109 5.72 12.00 -5.21
N TRP A 110 5.06 11.23 -6.07
CA TRP A 110 3.78 10.63 -5.79
C TRP A 110 3.81 9.14 -6.17
N SER A 111 3.49 8.30 -5.20
CA SER A 111 3.25 6.87 -5.37
C SER A 111 1.75 6.62 -5.25
N ALA A 112 1.16 6.22 -6.37
CA ALA A 112 -0.28 6.05 -6.53
C ALA A 112 -0.63 4.56 -6.40
N GLY A 113 -1.52 4.21 -5.46
CA GLY A 113 -1.79 2.81 -5.09
C GLY A 113 -0.67 2.22 -4.23
N CYS A 114 -0.25 2.95 -3.19
CA CYS A 114 0.96 2.63 -2.44
C CYS A 114 0.84 1.45 -1.46
N ALA A 115 -0.36 0.88 -1.30
CA ALA A 115 -0.68 -0.19 -0.37
C ALA A 115 -0.12 0.10 1.04
N THR A 116 0.64 -0.84 1.62
CA THR A 116 1.23 -0.73 2.96
C THR A 116 2.50 0.13 3.02
N GLY A 117 2.82 0.88 1.97
CA GLY A 117 3.82 1.96 1.99
C GLY A 117 5.25 1.59 1.62
N GLU A 118 5.52 0.33 1.26
CA GLU A 118 6.87 -0.12 0.90
C GLU A 118 7.47 0.64 -0.30
N GLU A 119 6.67 1.05 -1.28
CA GLU A 119 7.14 1.81 -2.45
C GLU A 119 7.52 3.26 -2.09
N PRO A 120 6.65 4.08 -1.46
CA PRO A 120 7.02 5.41 -0.97
C PRO A 120 8.28 5.40 -0.10
N TYR A 121 8.41 4.42 0.81
CA TYR A 121 9.59 4.30 1.66
C TYR A 121 10.82 3.84 0.88
N THR A 122 10.67 2.96 -0.11
CA THR A 122 11.76 2.58 -1.02
C THR A 122 12.32 3.83 -1.71
N LEU A 123 11.47 4.70 -2.23
CA LEU A 123 11.89 5.94 -2.87
C LEU A 123 12.61 6.89 -1.89
N ALA A 124 12.07 7.05 -0.68
CA ALA A 124 12.70 7.85 0.37
C ALA A 124 14.08 7.31 0.78
N ILE A 125 14.23 5.98 0.87
CA ILE A 125 15.52 5.31 1.12
C ILE A 125 16.51 5.62 -0.01
N LEU A 126 16.11 5.48 -1.27
CA LEU A 126 16.97 5.76 -2.42
C LEU A 126 17.43 7.22 -2.43
N LEU A 127 16.52 8.17 -2.19
CA LEU A 127 16.86 9.59 -2.11
C LEU A 127 17.85 9.88 -0.99
N THR A 128 17.67 9.24 0.18
CA THR A 128 18.57 9.41 1.33
C THR A 128 19.95 8.83 1.06
N ASP A 129 20.04 7.74 0.29
CA ASP A 129 21.32 7.15 -0.09
C ASP A 129 22.06 7.98 -1.16
N LEU A 130 21.33 8.58 -2.09
CA LEU A 130 21.88 9.39 -3.19
C LEU A 130 22.20 10.85 -2.79
N LEU A 131 21.60 11.38 -1.72
CA LEU A 131 21.75 12.77 -1.29
C LEU A 131 22.51 12.85 0.04
N PRO A 132 23.86 12.94 0.03
CA PRO A 132 24.63 13.15 1.26
C PRO A 132 24.35 14.51 1.91
N ASP A 133 23.84 15.48 1.14
CA ASP A 133 23.43 16.79 1.61
C ASP A 133 21.89 16.94 1.69
N ILE A 134 21.18 15.85 1.99
CA ILE A 134 19.71 15.78 2.03
C ILE A 134 19.05 16.89 2.87
N ASP A 135 19.69 17.35 3.95
CA ASP A 135 19.15 18.42 4.80
C ASP A 135 19.06 19.79 4.08
N ARG A 136 19.71 19.94 2.92
CA ARG A 136 19.55 21.12 2.05
C ARG A 136 18.33 21.02 1.13
N TRP A 137 17.71 19.85 1.04
CA TRP A 137 16.61 19.57 0.13
C TRP A 137 15.27 19.57 0.86
N GLN A 138 14.27 20.20 0.25
CA GLN A 138 12.87 20.01 0.61
C GLN A 138 12.32 18.82 -0.19
N ILE A 139 12.24 17.67 0.45
CA ILE A 139 11.76 16.42 -0.15
C ILE A 139 10.40 16.05 0.42
N GLN A 140 9.46 15.70 -0.45
CA GLN A 140 8.18 15.11 -0.09
C GLN A 140 7.85 13.94 -1.00
N VAL A 141 7.52 12.80 -0.40
CA VAL A 141 6.96 11.63 -1.07
C VAL A 141 5.54 11.44 -0.56
N ILE A 142 4.55 11.51 -1.45
CA ILE A 142 3.15 11.26 -1.10
C ILE A 142 2.81 9.84 -1.55
N GLY A 143 2.32 9.01 -0.63
CA GLY A 143 1.68 7.74 -0.95
C GLY A 143 0.17 7.89 -0.87
N THR A 144 -0.56 7.47 -1.91
CA THR A 144 -2.04 7.41 -1.88
C THR A 144 -2.53 6.01 -2.10
N ASP A 145 -3.57 5.60 -1.38
CA ASP A 145 -4.27 4.34 -1.59
C ASP A 145 -5.76 4.47 -1.24
N ILE A 146 -6.57 3.58 -1.82
CA ILE A 146 -8.01 3.47 -1.52
C ILE A 146 -8.28 2.62 -0.27
N ASN A 147 -7.29 1.81 0.13
CA ASN A 147 -7.38 0.93 1.30
C ASN A 147 -6.82 1.64 2.54
N GLU A 148 -7.69 2.20 3.37
CA GLU A 148 -7.28 2.92 4.58
C GLU A 148 -6.55 2.01 5.59
N ALA A 149 -6.94 0.74 5.68
CA ALA A 149 -6.24 -0.21 6.56
C ALA A 149 -4.78 -0.44 6.12
N ALA A 150 -4.51 -0.43 4.82
CA ALA A 150 -3.14 -0.49 4.32
C ALA A 150 -2.37 0.80 4.64
N LEU A 151 -3.02 1.96 4.52
CA LEU A 151 -2.40 3.25 4.87
C LEU A 151 -2.08 3.36 6.36
N GLU A 152 -2.88 2.79 7.25
CA GLU A 152 -2.56 2.72 8.68
C GLU A 152 -1.27 1.94 8.94
N ILE A 153 -1.08 0.79 8.28
CA ILE A 153 0.17 0.03 8.34
C ILE A 153 1.34 0.88 7.82
N ALA A 154 1.14 1.61 6.71
CA ALA A 154 2.14 2.47 6.10
C ALA A 154 2.57 3.63 7.03
N ARG A 155 1.60 4.28 7.70
CA ARG A 155 1.85 5.35 8.69
C ARG A 155 2.61 4.83 9.91
N VAL A 156 2.26 3.64 10.39
CA VAL A 156 3.01 2.96 11.47
C VAL A 156 4.41 2.59 11.00
N GLY A 157 4.58 2.17 9.75
CA GLY A 157 5.87 1.87 9.13
C GLY A 157 6.62 0.72 9.82
N ARG A 158 5.88 -0.32 10.23
CA ARG A 158 6.42 -1.55 10.85
C ARG A 158 6.11 -2.74 9.96
N TYR A 159 7.14 -3.52 9.66
CA TYR A 159 7.10 -4.55 8.65
C TYR A 159 7.69 -5.86 9.15
N ARG A 160 7.24 -6.96 8.57
CA ARG A 160 7.78 -8.29 8.83
C ARG A 160 8.87 -8.62 7.81
N GLU A 161 9.66 -9.66 8.09
CA GLU A 161 10.74 -10.15 7.23
C GLU A 161 10.33 -10.30 5.76
N TRP A 162 9.10 -10.78 5.50
CA TRP A 162 8.57 -10.96 4.15
C TRP A 162 8.55 -9.67 3.32
N SER A 163 8.16 -8.53 3.91
CA SER A 163 8.15 -7.22 3.22
C SER A 163 9.57 -6.77 2.85
N LEU A 164 10.61 -7.25 3.54
CA LEU A 164 12.01 -6.87 3.29
C LEU A 164 12.76 -7.89 2.42
N ARG A 165 12.10 -8.89 1.85
CA ARG A 165 12.76 -9.96 1.06
C ARG A 165 13.63 -9.46 -0.11
N GLY A 166 13.30 -8.29 -0.68
CA GLY A 166 14.10 -7.62 -1.72
C GLY A 166 15.16 -6.64 -1.18
N THR A 167 15.21 -6.41 0.13
CA THR A 167 16.08 -5.42 0.76
C THR A 167 17.39 -6.06 1.20
N SER A 168 18.52 -5.53 0.72
CA SER A 168 19.85 -6.00 1.14
C SER A 168 20.12 -5.76 2.62
N ALA A 169 20.94 -6.61 3.25
CA ALA A 169 21.28 -6.51 4.68
C ALA A 169 21.84 -5.13 5.07
N SER A 170 22.64 -4.51 4.19
CA SER A 170 23.20 -3.17 4.42
C SER A 170 22.13 -2.08 4.48
N LEU A 171 21.14 -2.12 3.59
CA LEU A 171 20.01 -1.19 3.60
C LEU A 171 19.13 -1.42 4.83
N ARG A 172 18.86 -2.68 5.19
CA ARG A 172 18.11 -3.03 6.39
C ARG A 172 18.76 -2.43 7.64
N GLN A 173 20.05 -2.63 7.81
CA GLN A 173 20.81 -2.12 8.97
C GLN A 173 20.81 -0.60 9.06
N ARG A 174 20.87 0.08 7.91
CA ARG A 174 20.93 1.55 7.84
C ARG A 174 19.58 2.22 8.07
N PHE A 175 18.50 1.69 7.51
CA PHE A 175 17.22 2.39 7.39
C PHE A 175 16.07 1.81 8.21
N PHE A 176 16.31 0.67 8.87
CA PHE A 176 15.35 0.05 9.76
C PHE A 176 15.93 -0.10 11.16
N SER A 177 15.04 -0.13 12.15
CA SER A 177 15.31 -0.54 13.52
C SER A 177 14.63 -1.89 13.75
N THR A 178 15.34 -2.85 14.34
CA THR A 178 14.75 -4.14 14.72
C THR A 178 14.09 -4.01 16.08
N LEU A 179 12.80 -4.34 16.16
CA LEU A 179 12.04 -4.45 17.38
C LEU A 179 11.74 -5.92 17.65
N GLU A 180 11.89 -6.34 18.89
CA GLU A 180 11.42 -7.66 19.34
C GLU A 180 9.96 -7.55 19.76
N GLN A 181 9.06 -8.17 19.00
CA GLN A 181 7.65 -8.23 19.36
C GLN A 181 7.32 -9.62 19.91
N HIS A 182 6.87 -9.67 21.16
CA HIS A 182 6.45 -10.91 21.81
C HIS A 182 4.99 -11.20 21.43
N GLU A 183 4.74 -12.18 20.56
CA GLU A 183 3.39 -12.71 20.31
C GLU A 183 3.21 -14.03 21.10
N PRO A 184 2.24 -14.12 22.04
CA PRO A 184 1.89 -15.38 22.67
C PRO A 184 1.27 -16.35 21.63
N PRO A 185 1.54 -17.68 21.69
CA PRO A 185 2.11 -18.38 22.84
C PRO A 185 3.59 -18.76 22.74
N ASN A 186 4.36 -18.50 21.67
CA ASN A 186 5.81 -18.85 21.65
C ASN A 186 6.67 -18.34 20.47
N HIS A 187 6.31 -17.25 19.77
CA HIS A 187 7.16 -16.75 18.68
C HIS A 187 7.48 -15.26 18.84
N THR A 188 8.74 -14.95 19.11
CA THR A 188 9.30 -13.61 18.91
C THR A 188 9.70 -13.52 17.45
N LEU A 189 8.87 -12.87 16.63
CA LEU A 189 9.23 -12.55 15.25
C LEU A 189 9.85 -11.16 15.21
N PRO A 190 10.95 -10.96 14.47
CA PRO A 190 11.53 -9.64 14.31
C PRO A 190 10.56 -8.76 13.54
N VAL A 191 10.34 -7.56 14.07
CA VAL A 191 9.62 -6.48 13.39
C VAL A 191 10.61 -5.39 13.02
N PHE A 192 10.55 -4.96 11.77
CA PHE A 192 11.43 -3.92 11.24
C PHE A 192 10.65 -2.63 11.15
N GLU A 193 11.04 -1.63 11.93
CA GLU A 193 10.45 -0.30 11.90
C GLU A 193 11.30 0.62 11.02
N ILE A 194 10.68 1.31 10.06
CA ILE A 194 11.36 2.36 9.28
C ILE A 194 11.83 3.46 10.24
N ARG A 195 13.08 3.86 10.10
CA ARG A 195 13.64 4.89 10.98
C ARG A 195 12.99 6.26 10.78
N PRO A 196 12.87 7.09 11.85
CA PRO A 196 12.17 8.37 11.80
C PRO A 196 12.67 9.34 10.70
N GLU A 197 13.96 9.33 10.41
CA GLU A 197 14.58 10.17 9.39
C GLU A 197 14.11 9.86 7.97
N ILE A 198 13.63 8.64 7.72
CA ILE A 198 12.98 8.24 6.47
C ILE A 198 11.48 8.53 6.54
N LYS A 199 10.84 8.24 7.69
CA LYS A 199 9.39 8.52 7.89
C LYS A 199 9.04 9.97 7.63
N ARG A 200 9.87 10.92 8.06
CA ARG A 200 9.62 12.36 7.85
C ARG A 200 9.55 12.79 6.39
N LEU A 201 10.09 12.00 5.46
CA LEU A 201 10.08 12.30 4.03
C LEU A 201 8.79 11.85 3.34
N VAL A 202 7.97 11.04 4.02
CA VAL A 202 6.81 10.36 3.43
C VAL A 202 5.53 10.78 4.16
N SER A 203 4.48 11.06 3.39
CA SER A 203 3.13 11.31 3.90
C SER A 203 2.12 10.43 3.18
N PHE A 204 1.12 9.93 3.91
CA PHE A 204 0.10 9.01 3.38
C PHE A 204 -1.28 9.66 3.38
N GLN A 205 -1.99 9.54 2.27
CA GLN A 205 -3.32 10.14 2.10
C GLN A 205 -4.28 9.10 1.50
N HIS A 206 -5.52 9.08 1.98
CA HIS A 206 -6.57 8.30 1.34
C HIS A 206 -6.89 8.93 -0.03
N GLY A 207 -6.94 8.12 -1.08
CA GLY A 207 -7.22 8.60 -2.43
C GLY A 207 -7.72 7.50 -3.35
N ASN A 208 -8.81 7.80 -4.07
CA ASN A 208 -9.28 7.01 -5.21
C ASN A 208 -8.77 7.68 -6.49
N LEU A 209 -8.08 6.92 -7.35
CA LEU A 209 -7.34 7.42 -8.51
C LEU A 209 -8.21 7.58 -9.76
#